data_AF-A0A1M4V3Z1-F1
#
_entry.id   AF-A0A1M4V3Z1-F1
#
_cell.length_a   1.000
_cell.length_b   1.000
_cell.length_c   1.000
_cell.angle_alpha   90.00
_cell.angle_beta   90.00
_cell.angle_gamma   90.00
#
_symmetry.space_group_name_H-M   'P 1'
#
loop_
_entity.id
_entity.type
_entity.pdbx_description
1 polymer ?
#
loop_
_entity_poly.entity_id
_entity_poly.type
_entity_poly.pdbx_seq_one_letter_code
_entity_poly.pdbx_strand_id
1 'polypeptide(L)'
;MNIISLSVVLLSIICVISVWHLNRVLSPDNSRAKMAVRFVGSFSIVLVLLSGINQFNSNNSAKNIRKYELDLKVGENLAERRISILDNYFKVYMRSVVVSNYSMYQAGIKNLTEDEKRTLSWDQGVLPKRERERERERELESARESFEILQRQAREILDLSIRYPHRVPKQMTEWAKKTLNIKFLDLPNYINAYSDSLTVINYAKSLGSATGEAIQTVRTATEKLEK
;
A
#
# COMPACT_ATOMS: atom_id res chain seq x y z
N MET A 1 2.84 -26.17 -14.60
CA MET A 1 3.29 -26.58 -15.95
C MET A 1 2.05 -26.95 -16.73
N ASN A 2 1.76 -26.27 -17.84
CA ASN A 2 0.62 -26.65 -18.67
C ASN A 2 0.90 -28.03 -19.29
N ILE A 3 -0.06 -28.95 -19.13
CA ILE A 3 0.05 -30.34 -19.62
C ILE A 3 0.44 -30.39 -21.10
N ILE A 4 -0.05 -29.40 -21.87
CA ILE A 4 0.18 -29.23 -23.32
C ILE A 4 1.66 -28.99 -23.66
N SER A 5 2.42 -28.24 -22.85
CA SER A 5 3.82 -27.95 -23.18
C SER A 5 4.75 -29.10 -22.82
N LEU A 6 4.43 -29.86 -21.76
CA LEU A 6 5.15 -31.09 -21.43
C LEU A 6 4.93 -32.16 -22.51
N SER A 7 3.71 -32.31 -23.02
CA SER A 7 3.41 -33.29 -24.07
C SER A 7 4.07 -32.96 -25.41
N VAL A 8 4.20 -31.68 -25.79
CA VAL A 8 4.94 -31.29 -27.01
C VAL A 8 6.45 -31.55 -26.87
N VAL A 9 7.03 -31.29 -25.70
CA VAL A 9 8.45 -31.60 -25.41
C VAL A 9 8.68 -33.12 -25.40
N LEU A 10 7.78 -33.89 -24.79
CA LEU A 10 7.88 -35.36 -24.78
C LEU A 10 7.69 -35.95 -26.19
N LEU A 11 6.73 -35.46 -26.96
CA LEU A 11 6.49 -35.90 -28.35
C LEU A 11 7.70 -35.61 -29.25
N SER A 12 8.33 -34.45 -29.11
CA SER A 12 9.53 -34.11 -29.88
C SER A 12 10.73 -34.98 -29.51
N ILE A 13 10.95 -35.28 -28.22
CA ILE A 13 11.98 -36.23 -27.76
C ILE A 13 11.71 -37.64 -28.32
N ILE A 14 10.48 -38.13 -28.22
CA ILE A 14 10.07 -39.44 -28.75
C ILE A 14 10.27 -39.50 -30.26
N CYS A 15 9.94 -38.43 -30.99
CA CYS A 15 10.11 -38.36 -32.44
C CYS A 15 11.60 -38.40 -32.82
N VAL A 16 12.47 -37.69 -32.08
CA VAL A 16 13.93 -37.75 -32.27
C VAL A 16 14.47 -39.16 -32.00
N ILE A 17 14.05 -39.83 -30.91
CA ILE A 17 14.46 -41.20 -30.59
C ILE A 17 13.97 -42.18 -31.68
N SER A 18 12.74 -42.00 -32.17
CA SER A 18 12.14 -42.84 -33.20
C SER A 18 12.86 -42.71 -34.53
N VAL A 19 13.20 -41.48 -34.96
CA VAL A 19 14.01 -41.23 -36.17
C VAL A 19 15.42 -41.81 -36.02
N TRP A 20 16.02 -41.71 -34.83
CA TRP A 20 17.33 -42.27 -34.54
C TRP A 20 17.33 -43.80 -34.58
N HIS A 21 16.29 -44.44 -34.04
CA HIS A 21 16.08 -45.88 -34.08
C HIS A 21 15.82 -46.37 -35.52
N LEU A 22 14.94 -45.70 -36.26
CA LEU A 22 14.60 -46.06 -37.64
C LEU A 22 15.85 -46.02 -38.55
N ASN A 23 16.72 -45.02 -38.37
CA ASN A 23 17.97 -44.90 -39.11
C ASN A 23 19.00 -45.98 -38.74
N ARG A 24 18.96 -46.48 -37.50
CA ARG A 24 19.81 -47.60 -37.04
C ARG A 24 19.40 -48.94 -37.66
N VAL A 25 18.11 -49.10 -37.98
CA VAL A 25 17.53 -50.34 -38.53
C VAL A 25 17.57 -50.38 -40.07
N LEU A 26 17.34 -49.24 -40.75
CA LEU A 26 17.15 -49.21 -42.22
C LEU A 26 18.41 -48.88 -43.04
N SER A 27 19.50 -48.37 -42.45
CA SER A 27 20.68 -47.95 -43.24
C SER A 27 22.01 -48.07 -42.45
N PRO A 28 22.60 -49.29 -42.38
CA PRO A 28 23.81 -49.52 -41.60
C PRO A 28 25.08 -48.87 -42.17
N ASP A 29 25.20 -48.56 -43.47
CA ASP A 29 26.51 -48.22 -44.09
C ASP A 29 26.64 -46.84 -44.76
N ASN A 30 25.60 -45.99 -44.77
CA ASN A 30 25.70 -44.66 -45.35
C ASN A 30 26.19 -43.61 -44.33
N SER A 31 27.51 -43.35 -44.32
CA SER A 31 28.16 -42.43 -43.38
C SER A 31 27.62 -40.99 -43.46
N ARG A 32 27.24 -40.53 -44.67
CA ARG A 32 26.64 -39.20 -44.88
C ARG A 32 25.24 -39.10 -44.27
N ALA A 33 24.41 -40.13 -44.41
CA ALA A 33 23.08 -40.19 -43.80
C ALA A 33 23.15 -40.23 -42.26
N LYS A 34 24.12 -40.96 -41.70
CA LYS A 34 24.37 -40.98 -40.25
C LYS A 34 24.79 -39.60 -39.71
N MET A 35 25.65 -38.88 -40.43
CA MET A 35 26.09 -37.53 -40.03
C MET A 35 24.93 -36.52 -40.11
N ALA A 36 24.13 -36.55 -41.18
CA ALA A 36 22.97 -35.68 -41.33
C ALA A 36 21.93 -35.89 -40.20
N VAL A 37 21.61 -37.14 -39.85
CA VAL A 37 20.66 -37.43 -38.77
C VAL A 37 21.22 -37.04 -37.40
N ARG A 38 22.52 -37.20 -37.15
CA ARG A 38 23.16 -36.68 -35.92
C ARG A 38 23.06 -35.17 -35.85
N PHE A 39 23.30 -34.46 -36.95
CA PHE A 39 23.20 -33.00 -37.00
C PHE A 39 21.77 -32.52 -36.75
N VAL A 40 20.77 -33.12 -37.41
CA VAL A 40 19.35 -32.81 -37.23
C VAL A 40 18.87 -33.15 -35.81
N GLY A 41 19.31 -34.28 -35.24
CA GLY A 41 19.00 -34.65 -33.86
C GLY A 41 19.57 -33.66 -32.84
N SER A 42 20.85 -33.29 -32.98
CA SER A 42 21.49 -32.27 -32.15
C SER A 42 20.78 -30.91 -32.27
N PHE A 43 20.45 -30.49 -33.49
CA PHE A 43 19.74 -29.24 -33.74
C PHE A 43 18.34 -29.24 -33.11
N SER A 44 17.62 -30.37 -33.19
CA SER A 44 16.30 -30.54 -32.56
C SER A 44 16.38 -30.45 -31.03
N ILE A 45 17.40 -31.04 -30.41
CA ILE A 45 17.64 -30.92 -28.96
C ILE A 45 17.90 -29.47 -28.57
N VAL A 46 18.72 -28.75 -29.34
CA VAL A 46 19.01 -27.33 -29.11
C VAL A 46 17.73 -26.49 -29.19
N LEU A 47 16.85 -26.75 -30.17
CA LEU A 47 15.56 -26.06 -30.28
C LEU A 47 14.63 -26.34 -29.10
N VAL A 48 14.56 -27.59 -28.62
CA VAL A 48 13.78 -27.94 -27.43
C VAL A 48 14.31 -27.23 -26.18
N LEU A 49 15.64 -27.16 -26.01
CA LEU A 49 16.26 -26.43 -24.91
C LEU A 49 15.98 -24.92 -24.98
N LEU A 50 16.12 -24.31 -26.17
CA LEU A 50 15.79 -22.90 -26.38
C LEU A 50 14.31 -22.60 -26.11
N SER A 51 13.42 -23.48 -26.55
CA SER A 51 11.97 -23.38 -26.27
C SER A 51 11.69 -23.49 -24.77
N GLY A 52 12.34 -24.43 -24.07
CA GLY A 52 12.24 -24.58 -22.61
C GLY A 52 12.73 -23.35 -21.85
N ILE A 53 13.86 -22.78 -22.25
CA ILE A 53 14.41 -21.53 -21.67
C ILE A 53 13.45 -20.36 -21.91
N ASN A 54 12.95 -20.20 -23.14
CA ASN A 54 11.98 -19.14 -23.47
C ASN A 54 10.68 -19.29 -22.67
N GLN A 55 10.18 -20.51 -22.50
CA GLN A 55 8.98 -20.76 -21.70
C GLN A 55 9.23 -20.50 -20.20
N PHE A 56 10.39 -20.88 -19.67
CA PHE A 56 10.77 -20.57 -18.30
C PHE A 56 10.85 -19.06 -18.06
N ASN A 57 11.53 -18.34 -18.96
CA ASN A 57 11.63 -16.88 -18.91
C ASN A 57 10.25 -16.22 -19.04
N SER A 58 9.42 -16.67 -19.96
CA SER A 58 8.04 -16.18 -20.15
C SER A 58 7.19 -16.37 -18.89
N ASN A 59 7.26 -17.53 -18.24
CA ASN A 59 6.54 -17.79 -17.00
C ASN A 59 7.03 -16.89 -15.84
N ASN A 60 8.34 -16.65 -15.75
CA ASN A 60 8.88 -15.76 -14.73
C ASN A 60 8.48 -14.30 -14.99
N SER A 61 8.54 -13.83 -16.23
CA SER A 61 8.05 -12.50 -16.61
C SER A 61 6.56 -12.35 -16.29
N ALA A 62 5.72 -13.34 -16.62
CA ALA A 62 4.29 -13.30 -16.31
C ALA A 62 4.02 -13.23 -14.80
N LYS A 63 4.80 -13.95 -13.97
CA LYS A 63 4.70 -13.86 -12.50
C LYS A 63 5.11 -12.48 -11.99
N ASN A 64 6.18 -11.90 -12.55
CA ASN A 64 6.66 -10.57 -12.18
C ASN A 64 5.65 -9.49 -12.55
N ILE A 65 5.07 -9.54 -13.75
CA ILE A 65 4.02 -8.62 -14.19
C ILE A 65 2.84 -8.66 -13.22
N ARG A 66 2.30 -9.84 -12.91
CA ARG A 66 1.19 -9.99 -11.95
C ARG A 66 1.52 -9.45 -10.55
N LYS A 67 2.78 -9.60 -10.13
CA LYS A 67 3.25 -9.04 -8.86
C LYS A 67 3.21 -7.51 -8.91
N TYR A 68 3.75 -6.91 -9.96
CA TYR A 68 3.79 -5.45 -10.11
C TYR A 68 2.41 -4.84 -10.34
N GLU A 69 1.49 -5.52 -11.04
CA GLU A 69 0.09 -5.13 -11.14
C GLU A 69 -0.59 -5.09 -9.76
N LEU A 70 -0.32 -6.09 -8.92
CA LEU A 70 -0.85 -6.11 -7.56
C LEU A 70 -0.24 -5.02 -6.68
N ASP A 71 1.08 -4.77 -6.81
CA ASP A 71 1.77 -3.69 -6.10
C ASP A 71 1.23 -2.32 -6.55
N LEU A 72 0.98 -2.13 -7.85
CA LEU A 72 0.35 -0.94 -8.42
C LEU A 72 -1.05 -0.73 -7.84
N LYS A 73 -1.90 -1.76 -7.89
CA LYS A 73 -3.28 -1.69 -7.38
C LYS A 73 -3.35 -1.33 -5.90
N VAL A 74 -2.45 -1.89 -5.08
CA VAL A 74 -2.35 -1.53 -3.66
C VAL A 74 -1.85 -0.10 -3.50
N GLY A 75 -0.82 0.29 -4.27
CA GLY A 75 -0.29 1.66 -4.28
C GLY A 75 -1.34 2.70 -4.66
N GLU A 76 -2.13 2.46 -5.71
CA GLU A 76 -3.20 3.34 -6.17
C GLU A 76 -4.26 3.54 -5.09
N ASN A 77 -4.70 2.44 -4.45
CA ASN A 77 -5.65 2.52 -3.33
C ASN A 77 -5.12 3.38 -2.18
N LEU A 78 -3.82 3.30 -1.88
CA LEU A 78 -3.19 4.15 -0.86
C LEU A 78 -3.05 5.60 -1.32
N ALA A 79 -2.71 5.83 -2.59
CA ALA A 79 -2.55 7.16 -3.17
C ALA A 79 -3.88 7.93 -3.26
N GLU A 80 -4.99 7.26 -3.58
CA GLU A 80 -6.34 7.84 -3.59
C GLU A 80 -6.72 8.41 -2.21
N ARG A 81 -6.31 7.73 -1.14
CA ARG A 81 -6.59 8.14 0.25
C ARG A 81 -5.81 9.36 0.68
N ARG A 82 -4.70 9.66 0.02
CA ARG A 82 -3.78 10.76 0.35
C ARG A 82 -4.50 12.09 0.49
N ILE A 83 -5.37 12.40 -0.46
CA ILE A 83 -6.10 13.69 -0.49
C ILE A 83 -6.99 13.80 0.75
N SER A 84 -7.76 12.74 1.06
CA SER A 84 -8.62 12.71 2.24
C SER A 84 -7.82 12.84 3.53
N ILE A 85 -6.66 12.17 3.65
CA ILE A 85 -5.80 12.27 4.84
C ILE A 85 -5.27 13.70 5.02
N LEU A 86 -4.73 14.30 3.95
CA LEU A 86 -4.17 15.65 4.02
C LEU A 86 -5.24 16.70 4.31
N ASP A 87 -6.40 16.63 3.63
CA ASP A 87 -7.51 17.56 3.82
C ASP A 87 -8.01 17.53 5.27
N ASN A 88 -8.24 16.34 5.83
CA ASN A 88 -8.70 16.21 7.21
C ASN A 88 -7.62 16.60 8.22
N TYR A 89 -6.34 16.31 7.94
CA TYR A 89 -5.23 16.82 8.75
C TYR A 89 -5.23 18.35 8.80
N PHE A 90 -5.34 19.01 7.65
CA PHE A 90 -5.36 20.48 7.59
C PHE A 90 -6.61 21.08 8.22
N LYS A 91 -7.78 20.44 8.08
CA LYS A 91 -9.01 20.88 8.77
C LYS A 91 -8.86 20.88 10.29
N VAL A 92 -8.24 19.85 10.85
CA VAL A 92 -7.90 19.78 12.28
C VAL A 92 -6.85 20.83 12.63
N TYR A 93 -5.79 20.93 11.83
CA TYR A 93 -4.69 21.88 12.04
C TYR A 93 -5.18 23.34 12.14
N MET A 94 -6.04 23.75 11.21
CA MET A 94 -6.64 25.10 11.18
C MET A 94 -7.54 25.38 12.39
N ARG A 95 -8.08 24.34 13.04
CA ARG A 95 -8.95 24.43 14.21
C ARG A 95 -8.22 24.12 15.52
N SER A 96 -6.89 24.01 15.48
CA SER A 96 -6.07 23.58 16.62
C SER A 96 -6.26 24.45 17.87
N VAL A 97 -6.52 25.76 17.73
CA VAL A 97 -6.82 26.65 18.87
C VAL A 97 -8.09 26.24 19.59
N VAL A 98 -9.17 25.97 18.85
CA VAL A 98 -10.45 25.56 19.44
C VAL A 98 -10.30 24.21 20.15
N VAL A 99 -9.61 23.26 19.51
CA VAL A 99 -9.35 21.95 20.12
C VAL A 99 -8.46 22.07 21.37
N SER A 100 -7.44 22.93 21.34
CA SER A 100 -6.56 23.20 22.49
C SER A 100 -7.33 23.82 23.65
N ASN A 101 -8.13 24.86 23.39
CA ASN A 101 -8.93 25.52 24.42
C ASN A 101 -9.96 24.55 25.02
N TYR A 102 -10.60 23.72 24.18
CA TYR A 102 -11.51 22.70 24.64
C TYR A 102 -10.80 21.64 25.50
N SER A 103 -9.61 21.18 25.09
CA SER A 103 -8.82 20.22 25.86
C SER A 103 -8.39 20.79 27.23
N MET A 104 -7.93 22.05 27.25
CA MET A 104 -7.60 22.76 28.50
C MET A 104 -8.83 22.92 29.41
N TYR A 105 -9.98 23.27 28.84
CA TYR A 105 -11.23 23.33 29.57
C TYR A 105 -11.60 21.97 30.18
N GLN A 106 -11.59 20.89 29.39
CA GLN A 106 -11.85 19.54 29.86
C GLN A 106 -10.89 19.09 30.96
N ALA A 107 -9.61 19.48 30.86
CA ALA A 107 -8.62 19.23 31.90
C ALA A 107 -8.94 20.01 33.19
N GLY A 108 -9.35 21.28 33.07
CA GLY A 108 -9.72 22.14 34.20
C GLY A 108 -10.96 21.67 34.94
N ILE A 109 -11.96 21.13 34.23
CA ILE A 109 -13.19 20.63 34.86
C ILE A 109 -13.12 19.17 35.33
N LYS A 110 -12.02 18.47 35.06
CA LYS A 110 -11.88 17.02 35.33
C LYS A 110 -12.09 16.65 36.80
N ASN A 111 -11.68 17.53 37.72
CA ASN A 111 -11.70 17.29 39.17
C ASN A 111 -12.89 17.99 39.87
N LEU A 112 -13.78 18.64 39.11
CA LEU A 112 -14.95 19.31 39.66
C LEU A 112 -16.08 18.32 39.92
N THR A 113 -16.93 18.64 40.89
CA THR A 113 -18.21 17.95 41.10
C THR A 113 -19.19 18.24 39.96
N GLU A 114 -20.20 17.38 39.76
CA GLU A 114 -21.17 17.56 38.65
C GLU A 114 -21.95 18.89 38.74
N ASP A 115 -22.23 19.38 39.94
CA ASP A 115 -22.89 20.67 40.14
C ASP A 115 -21.96 21.85 39.78
N GLU A 116 -20.67 21.73 40.06
CA GLU A 116 -19.66 22.71 39.64
C GLU A 116 -19.44 22.69 38.12
N LYS A 117 -19.45 21.51 37.49
CA LYS A 117 -19.35 21.37 36.02
C LYS A 117 -20.54 22.00 35.29
N ARG A 118 -21.76 21.87 35.83
CA ARG A 118 -22.96 22.49 35.24
C ARG A 118 -22.85 24.01 35.25
N THR A 119 -22.42 24.57 36.38
CA THR A 119 -22.23 26.01 36.57
C THR A 119 -21.10 26.57 35.69
N LEU A 120 -20.05 25.78 35.44
CA LEU A 120 -18.89 26.14 34.62
C LEU A 120 -18.96 25.54 33.21
N SER A 121 -20.15 25.18 32.72
CA SER A 121 -20.28 24.57 31.39
C SER A 121 -19.61 25.44 30.32
N TRP A 122 -18.98 24.80 29.33
CA TRP A 122 -18.27 25.48 28.24
C TRP A 122 -19.16 26.52 27.56
N ASP A 123 -20.45 26.20 27.52
CA ASP A 123 -21.54 27.00 26.94
C ASP A 123 -21.95 28.18 27.84
N GLN A 124 -21.55 28.22 29.12
CA GLN A 124 -21.88 29.26 30.10
C GLN A 124 -20.68 30.12 30.55
N GLY A 125 -19.44 29.64 30.40
CA GLY A 125 -18.26 30.23 31.03
C GLY A 125 -17.49 31.31 30.25
N VAL A 126 -17.79 31.59 28.96
CA VAL A 126 -16.95 32.46 28.11
C VAL A 126 -17.76 33.49 27.28
N LEU A 127 -18.50 34.37 27.97
CA LEU A 127 -18.97 35.72 27.55
C LEU A 127 -19.85 35.87 26.26
N PRO A 128 -20.66 36.94 26.15
CA PRO A 128 -21.91 36.96 25.39
C PRO A 128 -21.70 37.14 23.88
N LYS A 129 -22.24 36.20 23.09
CA LYS A 129 -22.90 36.36 21.79
C LYS A 129 -23.21 34.94 21.28
N ARG A 130 -24.47 34.49 21.38
CA ARG A 130 -24.93 33.16 20.96
C ARG A 130 -24.44 32.69 19.58
N GLU A 131 -24.12 33.62 18.67
CA GLU A 131 -23.54 33.31 17.36
C GLU A 131 -22.08 32.82 17.45
N ARG A 132 -21.23 33.47 18.25
CA ARG A 132 -19.82 33.07 18.44
C ARG A 132 -19.66 31.76 19.22
N GLU A 133 -20.66 31.38 20.01
CA GLU A 133 -20.74 30.07 20.66
C GLU A 133 -21.03 28.97 19.64
N ARG A 134 -22.10 29.14 18.84
CA ARG A 134 -22.45 28.18 17.78
C ARG A 134 -21.35 27.99 16.75
N GLU A 135 -20.63 29.05 16.40
CA GLU A 135 -19.48 28.96 15.49
C GLU A 135 -18.35 28.11 16.10
N ARG A 136 -18.01 28.33 17.37
CA ARG A 136 -16.98 27.52 18.07
C ARG A 136 -17.40 26.07 18.25
N GLU A 137 -18.66 25.80 18.56
CA GLU A 137 -19.20 24.43 18.62
C GLU A 137 -19.11 23.74 17.26
N ARG A 138 -19.49 24.43 16.17
CA ARG A 138 -19.36 23.91 14.80
C ARG A 138 -17.91 23.66 14.42
N GLU A 139 -16.99 24.54 14.83
CA GLU A 139 -15.57 24.33 14.61
C GLU A 139 -15.05 23.13 15.38
N LEU A 140 -15.45 22.95 16.65
CA LEU A 140 -15.08 21.79 17.45
C LEU A 140 -15.63 20.50 16.85
N GLU A 141 -16.89 20.49 16.44
CA GLU A 141 -17.53 19.33 15.81
C GLU A 141 -16.86 18.98 14.49
N SER A 142 -16.60 19.99 13.65
CA SER A 142 -15.87 19.80 12.39
C SER A 142 -14.45 19.24 12.61
N ALA A 143 -13.77 19.65 13.69
CA ALA A 143 -12.48 19.09 14.07
C ALA A 143 -12.60 17.63 14.55
N ARG A 144 -13.66 17.27 15.30
CA ARG A 144 -13.96 15.89 15.69
C ARG A 144 -14.21 15.01 14.49
N GLU A 145 -15.14 15.40 13.62
CA GLU A 145 -15.47 14.67 12.40
C GLU A 145 -14.21 14.45 11.54
N SER A 146 -13.39 15.50 11.36
CA SER A 146 -12.14 15.40 10.60
C SER A 146 -11.17 14.41 11.26
N PHE A 147 -11.06 14.41 12.59
CA PHE A 147 -10.23 13.46 13.31
C PHE A 147 -10.77 12.01 13.23
N GLU A 148 -12.08 11.82 13.29
CA GLU A 148 -12.71 10.51 13.09
C GLU A 148 -12.46 9.97 11.69
N ILE A 149 -12.49 10.83 10.66
CA ILE A 149 -12.12 10.45 9.30
C ILE A 149 -10.65 10.03 9.23
N LEU A 150 -9.73 10.75 9.89
CA LEU A 150 -8.32 10.34 9.97
C LEU A 150 -8.17 8.98 10.65
N GLN A 151 -8.87 8.73 11.76
CA GLN A 151 -8.86 7.44 12.42
C GLN A 151 -9.44 6.34 11.53
N ARG A 152 -10.53 6.60 10.80
CA ARG A 152 -11.10 5.65 9.85
C ARG A 152 -10.10 5.29 8.74
N GLN A 153 -9.46 6.29 8.12
CA GLN A 153 -8.41 6.07 7.12
C GLN A 153 -7.26 5.22 7.70
N ALA A 154 -6.83 5.51 8.94
CA ALA A 154 -5.81 4.73 9.61
C ALA A 154 -6.22 3.25 9.82
N ARG A 155 -7.46 2.97 10.24
CA ARG A 155 -7.97 1.58 10.35
C ARG A 155 -7.94 0.86 9.00
N GLU A 156 -8.41 1.53 7.95
CA GLU A 156 -8.46 0.94 6.61
C GLU A 156 -7.06 0.65 6.05
N ILE A 157 -6.08 1.50 6.32
CA ILE A 157 -4.67 1.24 5.97
C ILE A 157 -4.12 0.04 6.74
N LEU A 158 -4.45 -0.10 8.02
CA LEU A 158 -4.04 -1.28 8.78
C LEU A 158 -4.72 -2.56 8.28
N ASP A 159 -6.00 -2.51 7.89
CA ASP A 159 -6.67 -3.66 7.24
C ASP A 159 -5.99 -4.04 5.92
N LEU A 160 -5.66 -3.05 5.08
CA LEU A 160 -4.87 -3.27 3.87
C LEU A 160 -3.51 -3.87 4.17
N SER A 161 -2.85 -3.47 5.25
CA SER A 161 -1.57 -4.03 5.67
C SER A 161 -1.68 -5.49 6.13
N ILE A 162 -2.80 -5.88 6.75
CA ILE A 162 -3.07 -7.26 7.13
C ILE A 162 -3.31 -8.12 5.89
N ARG A 163 -4.07 -7.59 4.92
CA ARG A 163 -4.37 -8.28 3.66
C ARG A 163 -3.15 -8.37 2.73
N TYR A 164 -2.28 -7.36 2.75
CA TYR A 164 -1.09 -7.27 1.89
C TYR A 164 0.17 -6.83 2.67
N PRO A 165 0.74 -7.70 3.54
CA PRO A 165 1.78 -7.32 4.52
C PRO A 165 3.08 -6.73 3.97
N HIS A 166 3.46 -7.12 2.75
CA HIS A 166 4.72 -6.68 2.13
C HIS A 166 4.53 -5.61 1.05
N ARG A 167 3.30 -5.12 0.86
CA ARG A 167 2.95 -4.17 -0.21
C ARG A 167 2.54 -2.80 0.31
N VAL A 168 2.00 -2.74 1.52
CA VAL A 168 1.73 -1.46 2.17
C VAL A 168 3.03 -0.92 2.73
N PRO A 169 3.42 0.34 2.42
CA PRO A 169 4.65 0.90 2.92
C PRO A 169 4.67 1.01 4.45
N LYS A 170 5.83 0.73 5.05
CA LYS A 170 6.01 0.73 6.50
C LYS A 170 5.61 2.07 7.12
N GLN A 171 6.00 3.17 6.48
CA GLN A 171 5.70 4.55 6.89
C GLN A 171 4.19 4.78 7.01
N MET A 172 3.40 4.24 6.07
CA MET A 172 1.94 4.33 6.10
C MET A 172 1.35 3.56 7.28
N THR A 173 1.87 2.35 7.55
CA THR A 173 1.43 1.54 8.69
C THR A 173 1.81 2.14 10.04
N GLU A 174 3.00 2.76 10.15
CA GLU A 174 3.46 3.40 11.37
C GLU A 174 2.66 4.67 11.67
N TRP A 175 2.40 5.49 10.64
CA TRP A 175 1.50 6.63 10.77
C TRP A 175 0.12 6.18 11.22
N ALA A 176 -0.46 5.16 10.59
CA ALA A 176 -1.78 4.65 10.93
C ALA A 176 -1.85 4.15 12.39
N LYS A 177 -0.87 3.37 12.85
CA LYS A 177 -0.77 2.94 14.26
C LYS A 177 -0.69 4.14 15.21
N LYS A 178 0.12 5.15 14.87
CA LYS A 178 0.26 6.36 15.67
C LYS A 178 -1.06 7.12 15.78
N THR A 179 -1.75 7.34 14.66
CA THR A 179 -3.04 8.06 14.61
C THR A 179 -4.13 7.37 15.42
N LEU A 180 -4.20 6.03 15.41
CA LEU A 180 -5.18 5.29 16.19
C LEU A 180 -4.97 5.34 17.71
N ASN A 181 -3.73 5.56 18.14
CA ASN A 181 -3.40 5.69 19.57
C ASN A 181 -3.70 7.09 20.13
N ILE A 182 -3.99 8.06 19.28
CA ILE A 182 -4.28 9.44 19.70
C ILE A 182 -5.76 9.51 20.09
N LYS A 183 -6.04 10.08 21.26
CA LYS A 183 -7.41 10.48 21.65
C LYS A 183 -7.65 11.92 21.24
N PHE A 184 -8.91 12.28 21.00
CA PHE A 184 -9.28 13.63 20.59
C PHE A 184 -8.81 14.72 21.58
N LEU A 185 -8.85 14.45 22.89
CA LEU A 185 -8.36 15.39 23.90
C LEU A 185 -6.83 15.58 23.87
N ASP A 186 -6.10 14.58 23.40
CA ASP A 186 -4.63 14.61 23.30
C ASP A 186 -4.16 15.21 21.96
N LEU A 187 -5.09 15.47 21.03
CA LEU A 187 -4.82 15.97 19.69
C LEU A 187 -3.94 17.23 19.65
N PRO A 188 -4.08 18.22 20.56
CA PRO A 188 -3.20 19.40 20.60
C PRO A 188 -1.71 19.08 20.81
N ASN A 189 -1.36 17.90 21.32
CA ASN A 189 0.03 17.47 21.48
C ASN A 189 0.65 16.93 20.18
N TYR A 190 -0.17 16.66 19.16
CA TYR A 190 0.23 16.05 17.89
C TYR A 190 -0.09 16.92 16.67
N ILE A 191 -1.18 17.69 16.73
CA ILE A 191 -1.64 18.57 15.65
C ILE A 191 -1.95 19.94 16.26
N ASN A 192 -1.00 20.87 16.13
CA ASN A 192 -1.16 22.22 16.65
C ASN A 192 -0.39 23.22 15.77
N ALA A 193 -1.09 24.24 15.27
CA ALA A 193 -0.52 25.22 14.36
C ALA A 193 0.44 26.22 15.03
N TYR A 194 0.41 26.29 16.36
CA TYR A 194 1.16 27.25 17.16
C TYR A 194 2.18 26.56 18.09
N SER A 195 2.41 25.27 17.93
CA SER A 195 3.35 24.50 18.75
C SER A 195 4.53 24.01 17.92
N ASP A 196 5.73 24.42 18.33
CA ASP A 196 7.00 23.91 17.80
C ASP A 196 7.48 22.65 18.55
N SER A 197 6.58 21.98 19.27
CA SER A 197 6.96 20.77 20.01
C SER A 197 7.45 19.69 19.05
N LEU A 198 8.49 18.96 19.48
CA LEU A 198 9.06 17.88 18.70
C LEU A 198 8.00 16.81 18.34
N THR A 199 7.00 16.60 19.19
CA THR A 199 5.90 15.66 18.95
C THR A 199 5.02 16.07 17.77
N VAL A 200 4.65 17.35 17.68
CA VAL A 200 3.86 17.92 16.57
C VAL A 200 4.64 17.82 15.26
N ILE A 201 5.90 18.26 15.27
CA ILE A 201 6.78 18.19 14.10
C ILE A 201 6.95 16.75 13.63
N ASN A 202 7.18 15.81 14.55
CA ASN A 202 7.34 14.39 14.22
C ASN A 202 6.05 13.75 13.71
N TYR A 203 4.88 14.19 14.18
CA TYR A 203 3.60 13.73 13.64
C TYR A 203 3.40 14.23 12.20
N ALA A 204 3.62 15.52 11.95
CA ALA A 204 3.54 16.09 10.61
C ALA A 204 4.53 15.44 9.63
N LYS A 205 5.79 15.22 10.05
CA LYS A 205 6.79 14.50 9.26
C LYS A 205 6.39 13.05 8.96
N SER A 206 5.84 12.34 9.95
CA SER A 206 5.35 10.97 9.78
C SER A 206 4.22 10.93 8.75
N LEU A 207 3.27 11.86 8.81
CA LEU A 207 2.18 11.98 7.84
C LEU A 207 2.68 12.32 6.43
N GLY A 208 3.61 13.28 6.32
CA GLY A 208 4.23 13.65 5.04
C GLY A 208 5.03 12.50 4.41
N SER A 209 5.78 11.76 5.22
CA SER A 209 6.53 10.58 4.76
C SER A 209 5.59 9.45 4.33
N ALA A 210 4.54 9.17 5.09
CA ALA A 210 3.53 8.16 4.75
C ALA A 210 2.84 8.46 3.42
N THR A 211 2.38 9.70 3.25
CA THR A 211 1.69 10.15 2.03
C THR A 211 2.60 10.22 0.81
N GLY A 212 3.88 10.60 1.00
CA GLY A 212 4.89 10.58 -0.06
C GLY A 212 5.23 9.16 -0.52
N GLU A 213 5.42 8.23 0.42
CA GLU A 213 5.78 6.84 0.11
C GLU A 213 4.67 6.09 -0.65
N ALA A 214 3.40 6.42 -0.38
CA ALA A 214 2.27 5.89 -1.13
C ALA A 214 2.37 6.25 -2.64
N ILE A 215 2.74 7.49 -2.96
CA ILE A 215 2.96 7.94 -4.35
C ILE A 215 4.17 7.23 -4.95
N GLN A 216 5.26 7.14 -4.19
CA GLN A 216 6.49 6.50 -4.65
C GLN A 216 6.27 5.02 -4.98
N THR A 217 5.38 4.35 -4.23
CA THR A 217 4.98 2.96 -4.49
C THR A 217 4.28 2.83 -5.84
N VAL A 218 3.33 3.72 -6.15
CA VAL A 218 2.67 3.77 -7.47
C VAL A 218 3.70 3.97 -8.57
N ARG A 219 4.51 5.02 -8.46
CA ARG A 219 5.54 5.35 -9.45
C ARG A 219 6.50 4.18 -9.71
N THR A 220 6.99 3.54 -8.65
CA THR A 220 7.92 2.42 -8.75
C THR A 220 7.27 1.20 -9.38
N ALA A 221 5.99 0.95 -9.13
CA ALA A 221 5.24 -0.15 -9.74
C ALA A 221 4.99 0.11 -11.24
N THR A 222 4.59 1.32 -11.61
CA THR A 222 4.41 1.74 -13.01
C THR A 222 5.71 1.62 -13.80
N GLU A 223 6.82 2.16 -13.28
CA GLU A 223 8.14 2.08 -13.93
C GLU A 223 8.64 0.63 -14.15
N LYS A 224 8.16 -0.33 -13.33
CA LYS A 224 8.48 -1.76 -13.48
C LYS A 224 7.53 -2.51 -14.41
N LEU A 225 6.35 -1.97 -14.69
CA LEU A 225 5.41 -2.51 -15.66
C LEU A 225 5.72 -2.02 -17.09
N GLU A 226 6.31 -0.83 -17.22
CA GLU A 226 6.72 -0.25 -18.51
C GLU A 226 8.05 -0.83 -19.06
N LYS A 227 8.82 -1.54 -18.24
CA LYS A 227 10.10 -2.18 -18.60
C LYS A 227 9.97 -3.67 -18.82
#